data_AF-A0A5B8TES1-F1
#
_entry.id   AF-A0A5B8TES1-F1
#
_cell.length_a   1.000
_cell.length_b   1.000
_cell.length_c   1.000
_cell.angle_alpha   90.00
_cell.angle_beta   90.00
_cell.angle_gamma   90.00
#
_symmetry.space_group_name_H-M   'P 1'
#
loop_
_entity.id
_entity.type
_entity.pdbx_description
1 polymer ?
#
loop_
_entity_poly.entity_id
_entity_poly.type
_entity_poly.pdbx_seq_one_letter_code
_entity_poly.pdbx_strand_id
1 'polypeptide(L)'
;MAEVSGIEGLSRRQENILELAAQLVKLREQKGISREELAKKTNMTPAMVARVENLEYLPTLKTLSKMAIGLDLKLGWTDNTTGQQSIAKVELPPTWKDENLAIDRVELARAEDNLQRLTLSPSDHLRVKPAPVQADVADLILEQKGQVRMIASAIPLLQAELLQRRLTRQYELK
;
A
#
# COMPACT_ATOMS: atom_id res chain seq x y z
N MET A 1 -3.83 -29.63 3.45
CA MET A 1 -3.69 -28.47 2.54
C MET A 1 -4.03 -28.95 1.15
N ALA A 2 -4.75 -28.17 0.34
CA ALA A 2 -4.91 -28.51 -1.08
C ALA A 2 -3.68 -27.96 -1.79
N GLU A 3 -2.72 -28.82 -2.11
CA GLU A 3 -1.60 -28.42 -2.95
C GLU A 3 -2.15 -28.01 -4.31
N VAL A 4 -1.79 -26.81 -4.78
CA VAL A 4 -1.97 -26.43 -6.19
C VAL A 4 -0.79 -27.04 -6.96
N SER A 5 -0.63 -28.37 -6.88
CA SER A 5 0.39 -29.12 -7.60
C SER A 5 -0.26 -29.82 -8.80
N GLY A 6 0.32 -29.67 -9.99
CA GLY A 6 -0.08 -30.43 -11.17
C GLY A 6 -0.78 -29.67 -12.32
N ILE A 7 -0.75 -28.33 -12.36
CA ILE A 7 -1.10 -27.60 -13.60
C ILE A 7 0.15 -27.52 -14.48
N GLU A 8 0.16 -28.23 -15.60
CA GLU A 8 1.29 -28.24 -16.53
C GLU A 8 1.66 -26.83 -17.01
N GLY A 9 2.96 -26.53 -17.03
CA GLY A 9 3.51 -25.28 -17.57
C GLY A 9 3.56 -24.08 -16.61
N LEU A 10 3.12 -24.23 -15.36
CA LEU A 10 3.28 -23.16 -14.36
C LEU A 10 4.71 -23.12 -13.79
N SER A 11 5.22 -21.92 -13.59
CA SER A 11 6.39 -21.71 -12.76
C SER A 11 6.02 -21.86 -11.28
N ARG A 12 6.99 -22.28 -10.46
CA ARG A 12 6.83 -22.37 -9.00
C ARG A 12 6.34 -21.07 -8.35
N ARG A 13 6.71 -19.91 -8.92
CA ARG A 13 6.19 -18.61 -8.46
C ARG A 13 4.68 -18.50 -8.70
N GLN A 14 4.19 -18.92 -9.86
CA GLN A 14 2.77 -18.88 -10.18
C GLN A 14 1.99 -19.84 -9.28
N GLU A 15 2.48 -21.06 -9.08
CA GLU A 15 1.89 -22.03 -8.15
C GLU A 15 1.74 -21.44 -6.74
N ASN A 16 2.81 -20.83 -6.19
CA ASN A 16 2.77 -20.20 -4.87
C ASN A 16 1.73 -19.05 -4.79
N ILE A 17 1.60 -18.24 -5.85
CA ILE A 17 0.62 -17.16 -5.91
C ILE A 17 -0.82 -17.70 -5.94
N LEU A 18 -1.06 -18.76 -6.70
CA LEU A 18 -2.37 -19.42 -6.77
C LEU A 18 -2.72 -20.11 -5.45
N GLU A 19 -1.75 -20.78 -4.82
CA GLU A 19 -1.96 -21.40 -3.51
C GLU A 19 -2.31 -20.35 -2.45
N LEU A 20 -1.55 -19.23 -2.39
CA LEU A 20 -1.85 -18.13 -1.47
C LEU A 20 -3.25 -17.54 -1.74
N ALA A 21 -3.63 -17.36 -3.01
CA ALA A 21 -4.97 -16.90 -3.36
C ALA A 21 -6.04 -17.85 -2.82
N ALA A 22 -5.91 -19.16 -3.08
CA ALA A 22 -6.84 -20.18 -2.62
C ALA A 22 -6.95 -20.25 -1.08
N GLN A 23 -5.83 -20.09 -0.37
CA GLN A 23 -5.82 -20.03 1.10
C GLN A 23 -6.60 -18.82 1.62
N LEU A 24 -6.44 -17.64 1.00
CA LEU A 24 -7.17 -16.43 1.37
C LEU A 24 -8.68 -16.57 1.10
N VAL A 25 -9.08 -17.22 -0.02
CA VAL A 25 -10.50 -17.50 -0.31
C VAL A 25 -11.10 -18.37 0.78
N LYS A 26 -10.45 -19.50 1.10
CA LYS A 26 -10.92 -20.42 2.14
C LYS A 26 -11.05 -19.74 3.50
N LEU A 27 -10.07 -18.91 3.87
CA LEU A 27 -10.12 -18.19 5.13
C LEU A 27 -11.25 -17.16 5.17
N ARG A 28 -11.48 -16.43 4.07
CA ARG A 28 -12.62 -15.50 3.99
C ARG A 28 -13.94 -16.23 4.25
N GLU A 29 -14.15 -17.36 3.57
CA GLU A 29 -15.35 -18.19 3.71
C GLU A 29 -15.51 -18.72 5.14
N GLN A 30 -14.42 -19.21 5.75
CA GLN A 30 -14.42 -19.67 7.14
C GLN A 30 -14.76 -18.55 8.13
N LYS A 31 -14.35 -17.31 7.85
CA LYS A 31 -14.69 -16.13 8.66
C LYS A 31 -16.11 -15.60 8.40
N GLY A 32 -16.86 -16.16 7.44
CA GLY A 32 -18.19 -15.69 7.07
C GLY A 32 -18.22 -14.28 6.44
N ILE A 33 -17.06 -13.79 5.98
CA ILE A 33 -16.94 -12.45 5.39
C ILE A 33 -17.41 -12.51 3.93
N SER A 34 -18.33 -11.64 3.50
CA SER A 34 -18.76 -11.60 2.10
C SER A 34 -17.71 -10.95 1.18
N ARG A 35 -17.84 -11.12 -0.14
CA ARG A 35 -16.95 -10.45 -1.11
C ARG A 35 -17.10 -8.93 -1.03
N GLU A 36 -18.32 -8.45 -0.82
CA GLU A 36 -18.66 -7.03 -0.65
C GLU A 36 -18.04 -6.47 0.62
N GLU A 37 -18.07 -7.23 1.72
CA GLU A 37 -17.47 -6.82 2.97
C GLU A 37 -15.94 -6.77 2.86
N LEU A 38 -15.31 -7.79 2.28
CA LEU A 38 -13.87 -7.79 2.03
C LEU A 38 -13.47 -6.60 1.14
N ALA A 39 -14.21 -6.39 0.03
CA ALA A 39 -14.00 -5.28 -0.88
C ALA A 39 -14.05 -3.91 -0.16
N LYS A 40 -15.04 -3.70 0.72
CA LYS A 40 -15.16 -2.48 1.54
C LYS A 40 -13.97 -2.31 2.48
N LYS A 41 -13.54 -3.38 3.17
CA LYS A 41 -12.39 -3.35 4.10
C LYS A 41 -11.07 -2.99 3.40
N THR A 42 -10.93 -3.30 2.11
CA THR A 42 -9.65 -3.22 1.39
C THR A 42 -9.62 -2.19 0.25
N ASN A 43 -10.66 -1.36 0.14
CA ASN A 43 -10.85 -0.42 -0.97
C ASN A 43 -10.69 -1.10 -2.34
N MET A 44 -11.27 -2.29 -2.48
CA MET A 44 -11.36 -3.04 -3.75
C MET A 44 -12.82 -3.04 -4.23
N THR A 45 -13.05 -3.42 -5.48
CA THR A 45 -14.43 -3.69 -5.94
C THR A 45 -14.82 -5.14 -5.66
N PRO A 46 -16.11 -5.44 -5.42
CA PRO A 46 -16.59 -6.82 -5.32
C PRO A 46 -16.23 -7.65 -6.56
N ALA A 47 -16.26 -7.03 -7.75
CA ALA A 47 -15.81 -7.66 -8.99
C ALA A 47 -14.32 -8.00 -8.98
N MET A 48 -13.44 -7.13 -8.46
CA MET A 48 -12.01 -7.46 -8.32
C MET A 48 -11.80 -8.65 -7.39
N VAL A 49 -12.52 -8.71 -6.26
CA VAL A 49 -12.44 -9.86 -5.35
C VAL A 49 -12.90 -11.13 -6.06
N ALA A 50 -14.07 -11.11 -6.71
CA ALA A 50 -14.60 -12.25 -7.45
C ALA A 50 -13.61 -12.77 -8.52
N ARG A 51 -13.00 -11.88 -9.31
CA ARG A 51 -12.01 -12.27 -10.33
C ARG A 51 -10.78 -12.97 -9.76
N VAL A 52 -10.33 -12.57 -8.56
CA VAL A 52 -9.24 -13.26 -7.86
C VAL A 52 -9.70 -14.64 -7.40
N GLU A 53 -10.89 -14.74 -6.80
CA GLU A 53 -11.41 -16.01 -6.29
C GLU A 53 -11.74 -17.02 -7.39
N ASN A 54 -12.14 -16.54 -8.56
CA ASN A 54 -12.41 -17.34 -9.75
C ASN A 54 -11.15 -17.63 -10.58
N LEU A 55 -9.97 -17.15 -10.17
CA LEU A 55 -8.71 -17.29 -10.90
C LEU A 55 -8.77 -16.79 -12.36
N GLU A 56 -9.54 -15.73 -12.63
CA GLU A 56 -9.68 -15.14 -13.97
C GLU A 56 -8.38 -14.48 -14.47
N TYR A 57 -7.43 -14.23 -13.56
CA TYR A 57 -6.08 -13.78 -13.85
C TYR A 57 -5.15 -14.17 -12.69
N LEU A 58 -3.83 -14.13 -12.93
CA LEU A 58 -2.85 -14.32 -11.85
C LEU A 58 -2.76 -13.05 -10.98
N PRO A 59 -3.20 -13.07 -9.71
CA PRO A 59 -3.21 -11.87 -8.87
C PRO A 59 -1.79 -11.43 -8.50
N THR A 60 -1.61 -10.11 -8.37
CA THR A 60 -0.35 -9.56 -7.88
C THR A 60 -0.22 -9.77 -6.36
N LEU A 61 1.02 -9.77 -5.84
CA LEU A 61 1.25 -9.74 -4.38
C LEU A 61 0.58 -8.54 -3.71
N LYS A 62 0.49 -7.39 -4.40
CA LYS A 62 -0.25 -6.22 -3.90
C LYS A 62 -1.73 -6.56 -3.68
N THR A 63 -2.37 -7.21 -4.67
CA THR A 63 -3.78 -7.64 -4.58
C THR A 63 -3.98 -8.63 -3.44
N LEU A 64 -3.12 -9.64 -3.34
CA LEU A 64 -3.20 -10.65 -2.27
C LEU A 64 -2.93 -10.05 -0.89
N SER A 65 -2.00 -9.11 -0.78
CA SER A 65 -1.74 -8.38 0.46
C SER A 65 -2.95 -7.55 0.91
N LYS A 66 -3.69 -6.93 -0.02
CA LYS A 66 -4.93 -6.23 0.31
C LYS A 66 -5.96 -7.20 0.89
N MET A 67 -6.19 -8.34 0.25
CA MET A 67 -7.10 -9.37 0.75
C MET A 67 -6.68 -9.88 2.14
N ALA A 68 -5.38 -10.15 2.35
CA ALA A 68 -4.86 -10.55 3.66
C ALA A 68 -5.17 -9.51 4.75
N ILE A 69 -4.93 -8.22 4.48
CA ILE A 69 -5.24 -7.13 5.42
C ILE A 69 -6.73 -7.10 5.76
N GLY A 70 -7.62 -7.23 4.77
CA GLY A 70 -9.07 -7.26 5.00
C GLY A 70 -9.58 -8.50 5.76
N LEU A 71 -8.73 -9.52 5.87
CA LEU A 71 -8.93 -10.71 6.68
C LEU A 71 -8.13 -10.67 7.98
N ASP A 72 -7.65 -9.50 8.41
CA ASP A 72 -6.85 -9.30 9.62
C ASP A 72 -5.58 -10.18 9.68
N LEU A 73 -4.97 -10.40 8.51
CA LEU A 73 -3.71 -11.13 8.35
C LEU A 73 -2.57 -10.20 7.99
N LYS A 74 -1.36 -10.62 8.37
CA LYS A 74 -0.09 -10.06 7.89
C LYS A 74 0.61 -11.13 7.06
N LEU A 75 1.08 -10.77 5.86
CA LEU A 75 1.96 -11.65 5.08
C LEU A 75 3.33 -11.73 5.77
N GLY A 76 3.82 -12.95 5.95
CA GLY A 76 5.10 -13.25 6.57
C GLY A 76 5.86 -14.30 5.78
N TRP A 77 7.12 -14.47 6.14
CA TRP A 77 7.97 -15.53 5.57
C TRP A 77 8.04 -16.68 6.56
N THR A 78 8.10 -17.89 6.02
CA THR A 78 8.40 -19.09 6.78
C THR A 78 9.67 -19.66 6.19
N ASP A 79 10.62 -20.00 7.04
CA ASP A 79 11.83 -20.71 6.65
C ASP A 79 11.44 -22.15 6.29
N ASN A 80 11.67 -22.54 5.03
CA ASN A 80 11.31 -23.87 4.55
C ASN A 80 12.21 -24.99 5.09
N THR A 81 13.38 -24.67 5.65
CA THR A 81 14.30 -25.62 6.26
C THR A 81 13.96 -25.85 7.72
N THR A 82 13.62 -24.78 8.46
CA THR A 82 13.34 -24.87 9.90
C THR A 82 11.85 -24.96 10.22
N GLY A 83 10.97 -24.64 9.26
CA GLY A 83 9.52 -24.54 9.47
C GLY A 83 9.10 -23.37 10.36
N GLN A 84 10.05 -22.57 10.82
CA GLN A 84 9.79 -21.43 11.70
C GLN A 84 9.44 -20.21 10.87
N GLN A 85 8.57 -19.34 11.40
CA GLN A 85 8.42 -18.01 10.82
C GLN A 85 9.79 -17.34 10.78
N SER A 86 10.15 -16.73 9.65
CA SER A 86 11.39 -15.98 9.50
C SER A 86 11.27 -14.66 10.28
N ILE A 87 11.29 -14.78 11.60
CA ILE A 87 11.42 -13.69 12.56
C ILE A 87 12.88 -13.66 12.99
N ALA A 88 13.78 -13.35 12.04
CA ALA A 88 14.76 -12.36 12.46
C ALA A 88 13.88 -11.16 12.86
N LYS A 89 13.97 -10.71 14.11
CA LYS A 89 13.32 -9.46 14.54
C LYS A 89 14.04 -8.37 13.76
N VAL A 90 13.64 -8.16 12.50
CA VAL A 90 14.29 -7.23 11.58
C VAL A 90 13.84 -5.86 12.05
N GLU A 91 14.66 -5.24 12.89
CA GLU A 91 14.66 -3.80 13.00
C GLU A 91 15.05 -3.27 11.62
N LEU A 92 14.25 -2.34 11.09
CA LEU A 92 14.61 -1.68 9.84
C LEU A 92 16.02 -1.09 10.01
N PRO A 93 16.92 -1.27 9.03
CA PRO A 93 18.26 -0.73 9.14
C PRO A 93 18.21 0.76 9.55
N PRO A 94 19.08 1.24 10.43
CA PRO A 94 19.07 2.64 10.86
C PRO A 94 19.31 3.64 9.71
N THR A 95 19.79 3.15 8.55
CA THR A 95 19.93 3.91 7.30
C THR A 95 18.59 4.09 6.55
N TRP A 96 17.57 3.28 6.84
CA TRP A 96 16.21 3.38 6.30
C TRP A 96 15.40 4.37 7.15
N LYS A 97 15.81 5.63 7.13
CA LYS A 97 15.09 6.75 7.74
C LYS A 97 13.94 7.20 6.85
N ASP A 98 12.94 7.90 7.41
CA ASP A 98 11.79 8.46 6.66
C ASP A 98 12.21 9.19 5.37
N GLU A 99 13.35 9.88 5.41
CA GLU A 99 13.94 10.64 4.31
C GLU A 99 14.50 9.79 3.15
N ASN A 100 14.77 8.50 3.40
CA ASN A 100 15.30 7.50 2.46
C ASN A 100 14.30 6.39 2.14
N LEU A 101 13.10 6.40 2.75
CA LEU A 101 11.99 5.59 2.28
C LEU A 101 11.72 5.95 0.82
N ALA A 102 11.19 5.01 0.04
CA ALA A 102 11.10 5.01 -1.42
C ALA A 102 10.30 6.18 -2.04
N ILE A 103 10.61 7.42 -1.69
CA ILE A 103 10.08 8.65 -2.25
C ILE A 103 10.64 8.75 -3.66
N ASP A 104 9.76 8.90 -4.64
CA ASP A 104 10.17 9.16 -6.00
C ASP A 104 10.91 10.50 -6.08
N ARG A 105 12.13 10.50 -6.63
CA ARG A 105 13.00 11.69 -6.66
C ARG A 105 12.40 12.81 -7.51
N VAL A 106 11.65 12.47 -8.56
CA VAL A 106 11.01 13.45 -9.44
C VAL A 106 9.85 14.10 -8.73
N GLU A 107 9.03 13.30 -8.04
CA GLU A 107 7.90 13.84 -7.24
C GLU A 107 8.38 14.70 -6.07
N LEU A 108 9.45 14.30 -5.39
CA LEU A 108 10.07 15.13 -4.36
C LEU A 108 10.54 16.47 -4.92
N ALA A 109 11.32 16.46 -6.00
CA ALA A 109 11.84 17.68 -6.59
C ALA A 109 10.73 18.63 -7.05
N ARG A 110 9.64 18.09 -7.63
CA ARG A 110 8.45 18.87 -8.01
C ARG A 110 7.75 19.49 -6.81
N ALA A 111 7.54 18.71 -5.75
CA ALA A 111 6.90 19.20 -4.54
C ALA A 111 7.74 20.31 -3.87
N GLU A 112 9.06 20.16 -3.85
CA GLU A 112 9.99 21.17 -3.34
C GLU A 112 9.94 22.46 -4.17
N ASP A 113 10.02 22.38 -5.50
CA ASP A 113 9.91 23.55 -6.39
C ASP A 113 8.58 24.29 -6.20
N ASN A 114 7.48 23.56 -6.01
CA ASN A 114 6.18 24.15 -5.71
C ASN A 114 6.16 24.91 -4.38
N LEU A 115 6.81 24.38 -3.33
CA LEU A 115 6.89 25.04 -2.03
C LEU A 115 7.83 26.25 -2.05
N GLN A 116 8.98 26.16 -2.74
CA GLN A 116 9.96 27.24 -2.83
C GLN A 116 9.39 28.51 -3.49
N ARG A 117 8.37 28.37 -4.32
CA ARG A 117 7.67 29.49 -4.97
C ARG A 117 6.70 30.22 -4.02
N LEU A 118 6.58 29.79 -2.77
CA LEU A 118 5.63 30.30 -1.80
C LEU A 118 6.35 30.97 -0.61
N THR A 119 5.72 32.00 -0.05
CA THR A 119 6.14 32.55 1.25
C THR A 119 5.50 31.73 2.35
N LEU A 120 6.26 30.82 2.95
CA LEU A 120 5.79 29.92 4.00
C LEU A 120 5.89 30.55 5.40
N SER A 121 5.01 30.12 6.30
CA SER A 121 4.99 30.48 7.72
C SER A 121 4.99 29.19 8.57
N PRO A 122 5.59 29.19 9.77
CA PRO A 122 5.51 28.07 10.71
C PRO A 122 4.08 27.68 11.12
N SER A 123 3.10 28.55 10.87
CA SER A 123 1.69 28.27 11.10
C SER A 123 1.01 27.46 10.00
N ASP A 124 1.65 27.32 8.84
CA ASP A 124 1.10 26.63 7.68
C ASP A 124 1.20 25.11 7.86
N HIS A 125 0.29 24.38 7.24
CA HIS A 125 0.21 22.93 7.42
C HIS A 125 0.02 22.20 6.08
N LEU A 126 0.82 21.15 5.89
CA LEU A 126 0.66 20.22 4.79
C LEU A 126 -0.33 19.13 5.17
N ARG A 127 -1.25 18.79 4.25
CA ARG A 127 -2.21 17.70 4.45
C ARG A 127 -2.25 16.80 3.25
N VAL A 128 -2.30 15.49 3.52
CA VAL A 128 -2.66 14.49 2.52
C VAL A 128 -4.18 14.41 2.45
N LYS A 129 -4.73 14.67 1.28
CA LYS A 129 -6.14 14.43 0.97
C LYS A 129 -6.23 13.21 0.06
N PRO A 130 -6.81 12.08 0.52
CA PRO A 130 -7.08 10.95 -0.35
C PRO A 130 -7.89 11.41 -1.55
N ALA A 131 -7.48 11.03 -2.76
CA ALA A 131 -8.26 11.34 -3.94
C ALA A 131 -9.61 10.61 -3.87
N PRO A 132 -10.69 11.15 -4.45
CA PRO A 132 -12.03 10.53 -4.43
C PRO A 132 -12.16 9.28 -5.33
N VAL A 133 -11.12 8.45 -5.45
CA VAL A 133 -11.09 7.27 -6.32
C VAL A 133 -10.58 6.04 -5.56
N GLN A 134 -11.05 4.84 -5.94
CA GLN A 134 -10.61 3.51 -5.47
C GLN A 134 -9.11 3.18 -5.73
N ALA A 135 -8.31 4.17 -6.14
CA ALA A 135 -6.87 4.03 -6.32
C ALA A 135 -6.15 4.50 -5.04
N ASP A 136 -5.06 3.83 -4.67
CA ASP A 136 -4.20 4.23 -3.54
C ASP A 136 -3.41 5.51 -3.89
N VAL A 137 -4.10 6.59 -4.24
CA VAL A 137 -3.54 7.89 -4.66
C VAL A 137 -4.12 9.01 -3.83
N ALA A 138 -3.36 10.08 -3.69
CA ALA A 138 -3.70 11.22 -2.87
C ALA A 138 -3.11 12.51 -3.44
N ASP A 139 -3.71 13.60 -3.00
CA ASP A 139 -3.20 14.96 -3.21
C ASP A 139 -2.48 15.40 -1.94
N LEU A 140 -1.31 16.02 -2.11
CA LEU A 140 -0.63 16.77 -1.08
C LEU A 140 -0.98 18.25 -1.25
N ILE A 141 -1.60 18.82 -0.23
CA ILE A 141 -2.02 20.23 -0.23
C ILE A 141 -1.35 21.02 0.90
N LEU A 142 -1.16 22.31 0.68
CA LEU A 142 -0.77 23.29 1.69
C LEU A 142 -1.98 24.14 2.06
N GLU A 143 -2.29 24.23 3.34
CA GLU A 143 -3.32 25.13 3.87
C GLU A 143 -2.63 26.33 4.53
N GLN A 144 -2.88 27.53 4.00
CA GLN A 144 -2.23 28.77 4.43
C GLN A 144 -3.26 29.92 4.44
N LYS A 145 -3.42 30.60 5.59
CA LYS A 145 -4.31 31.79 5.74
C LYS A 145 -5.72 31.58 5.16
N GLY A 146 -6.30 30.39 5.34
CA GLY A 146 -7.62 30.04 4.80
C GLY A 146 -7.66 29.69 3.30
N GLN A 147 -6.52 29.71 2.60
CA GLN A 147 -6.38 29.23 1.23
C GLN A 147 -5.82 27.80 1.21
N VAL A 148 -6.22 27.03 0.20
CA VAL A 148 -5.70 25.70 -0.09
C VAL A 148 -4.92 25.74 -1.39
N ARG A 149 -3.66 25.28 -1.39
CA ARG A 149 -2.81 25.17 -2.58
C ARG A 149 -2.43 23.72 -2.82
N MET A 150 -2.44 23.29 -4.07
CA MET A 150 -1.99 21.97 -4.47
C MET A 150 -0.47 21.93 -4.56
N ILE A 151 0.17 20.97 -3.91
CA ILE A 151 1.63 20.77 -3.92
C ILE A 151 2.01 19.58 -4.80
N ALA A 152 1.28 18.47 -4.68
CA ALA A 152 1.39 17.32 -5.58
C ALA A 152 -0.01 16.73 -5.73
N SER A 153 -0.34 16.23 -6.92
CA SER A 153 -1.68 15.69 -7.19
C SER A 153 -1.62 14.33 -7.85
N ALA A 154 -2.59 13.47 -7.50
CA ALA A 154 -2.75 12.12 -8.04
C ALA A 154 -1.49 11.24 -7.89
N ILE A 155 -0.71 11.45 -6.83
CA ILE A 155 0.48 10.64 -6.50
C ILE A 155 0.07 9.46 -5.62
N PRO A 156 0.83 8.34 -5.59
CA PRO A 156 0.51 7.23 -4.70
C PRO A 156 0.43 7.69 -3.23
N LEU A 157 -0.53 7.17 -2.46
CA LEU A 157 -0.79 7.60 -1.08
C LEU A 157 0.46 7.56 -0.20
N LEU A 158 1.24 6.48 -0.31
CA LEU A 158 2.51 6.36 0.40
C LEU A 158 3.48 7.51 0.04
N GLN A 159 3.52 7.91 -1.23
CA GLN A 159 4.35 9.05 -1.66
C GLN A 159 3.87 10.34 -1.01
N ALA A 160 2.56 10.59 -1.01
CA ALA A 160 1.99 11.78 -0.38
C ALA A 160 2.30 11.84 1.12
N GLU A 161 2.16 10.73 1.85
CA GLU A 161 2.47 10.64 3.28
C GLU A 161 3.95 10.85 3.57
N LEU A 162 4.83 10.26 2.77
CA LEU A 162 6.28 10.42 2.94
C LEU A 162 6.72 11.86 2.62
N LEU A 163 6.19 12.46 1.55
CA LEU A 163 6.43 13.85 1.20
C LEU A 163 5.93 14.79 2.31
N GLN A 164 4.72 14.57 2.84
CA GLN A 164 4.19 15.36 3.95
C GLN A 164 5.16 15.35 5.14
N ARG A 165 5.58 14.17 5.61
CA ARG A 165 6.49 14.03 6.77
C ARG A 165 7.82 14.73 6.54
N ARG A 166 8.42 14.51 5.36
CA ARG A 166 9.73 15.08 5.00
C ARG A 166 9.67 16.60 4.90
N LEU A 167 8.72 17.13 4.13
CA LEU A 167 8.59 18.56 3.87
C LEU A 167 8.16 19.33 5.11
N THR A 168 7.32 18.76 5.97
CA THR A 168 6.95 19.37 7.26
C THR A 168 8.18 19.59 8.13
N ARG A 169 9.08 18.59 8.24
CA ARG A 169 10.34 18.74 8.98
C ARG A 169 11.30 19.72 8.32
N GLN A 170 11.47 19.63 7.00
CA GLN A 170 12.42 20.44 6.24
C GLN A 170 12.09 21.94 6.24
N TYR A 171 10.81 22.28 6.22
CA TYR A 171 10.31 23.67 6.20
C TYR A 171 9.78 24.15 7.56
N GLU A 172 9.97 23.37 8.63
CA GLU A 172 9.53 23.69 9.99
C GLU A 172 8.03 24.06 10.08
N LEU A 173 7.21 23.32 9.34
CA LEU A 173 5.75 23.50 9.29
C LEU A 173 5.08 22.79 10.48
N LYS A 174 3.83 23.16 10.77
CA LYS A 174 3.06 22.64 11.90
C LYS A 174 2.30 21.35 11.61
#